data_AF-A0A1A6FQ02-F1
#
_entry.id   AF-A0A1A6FQ02-F1
#
_cell.length_a   1.000
_cell.length_b   1.000
_cell.length_c   1.000
_cell.angle_alpha   90.00
_cell.angle_beta   90.00
_cell.angle_gamma   90.00
#
_symmetry.space_group_name_H-M   'P 1'
#
loop_
_entity.id
_entity.type
_entity.pdbx_description
1 polymer ?
#
loop_
_entity_poly.entity_id
_entity_poly.type
_entity_poly.pdbx_seq_one_letter_code
_entity_poly.pdbx_strand_id
1 'polypeptide(L)'
;MVLQSGLPTLRRSFALLGLCALAGCSSAPPPVQRLAHHRGQVDPRYGVAPSPRVVADGEPVPRGGGSYMVGKPYQIAGRTYYPSERPNSSIGLASWYGSDFHGRRTANGEVFDRESISAAHPTMPLPSYARVTNLRNHRSMIVRVNDRGPYHGGRVMDVSQRVAEALDFHRVGTARVKVDYVGHASLAGSDDETLLATLRDDGPATLPGVAPVMVASRPEPVRTAMLETPRAERVSISRRDESDEPTAAAAAPTPASAKALATAKSAPLPPSRPFDLGASSHARMRQAAN
;
A
#
# COMPACT_ATOMS: atom_id res chain seq x y z
N MET A 1 39.10 97.96 36.53
CA MET A 1 38.90 98.23 37.97
C MET A 1 38.46 96.92 38.62
N VAL A 2 38.93 96.63 39.84
CA VAL A 2 38.90 95.27 40.44
C VAL A 2 37.73 95.14 41.46
N LEU A 3 37.58 93.95 42.05
CA LEU A 3 36.70 93.53 43.17
C LEU A 3 35.26 93.11 42.77
N GLN A 4 34.92 91.82 42.94
CA GLN A 4 34.12 91.23 44.06
C GLN A 4 32.60 91.26 43.76
N SER A 5 31.73 90.38 44.28
CA SER A 5 31.81 89.06 44.94
C SER A 5 30.38 88.56 45.15
N GLY A 6 30.09 87.25 45.15
CA GLY A 6 28.80 86.76 45.68
C GLY A 6 28.19 85.51 45.02
N LEU A 7 28.53 84.33 45.55
CA LEU A 7 27.59 83.21 45.75
C LEU A 7 26.99 83.36 47.18
N PRO A 8 25.98 82.59 47.67
CA PRO A 8 25.35 81.39 47.07
C PRO A 8 23.80 81.31 47.20
N THR A 9 23.19 80.29 46.58
CA THR A 9 22.16 79.34 47.15
C THR A 9 21.77 78.38 46.02
N LEU A 10 22.10 77.09 46.01
CA LEU A 10 21.58 76.00 46.86
C LEU A 10 20.03 76.02 46.85
N ARG A 11 19.28 75.07 46.27
CA ARG A 11 19.29 73.59 46.39
C ARG A 11 18.23 73.10 45.37
N ARG A 12 18.34 71.98 44.64
CA ARG A 12 18.15 70.59 45.11
C ARG A 12 18.52 69.61 43.99
N SER A 13 19.13 68.49 44.36
CA SER A 13 19.51 67.40 43.44
C SER A 13 18.37 66.40 43.21
N PHE A 14 18.18 65.99 41.96
CA PHE A 14 17.64 64.68 41.51
C PHE A 14 18.33 64.42 40.16
N ALA A 15 19.27 63.47 40.02
CA ALA A 15 19.12 62.01 40.01
C ALA A 15 18.71 61.46 38.63
N LEU A 16 19.18 60.23 38.32
CA LEU A 16 19.19 59.55 37.00
C LEU A 16 20.20 60.17 36.01
N LEU A 17 21.32 59.54 35.63
CA LEU A 17 21.73 58.13 35.48
C LEU A 17 21.07 57.39 34.30
N GLY A 18 21.81 57.32 33.19
CA GLY A 18 21.70 56.29 32.14
C GLY A 18 20.56 56.43 31.12
N LEU A 19 20.91 56.52 29.83
CA LEU A 19 20.95 55.33 28.96
C LEU A 19 21.60 55.66 27.60
N CYS A 20 22.57 54.84 27.16
CA CYS A 20 23.11 54.94 25.79
C CYS A 20 22.08 54.37 24.80
N ALA A 21 21.51 55.22 23.95
CA ALA A 21 20.60 54.79 22.88
C ALA A 21 21.37 54.19 21.69
N LEU A 22 21.79 52.92 21.84
CA LEU A 22 22.19 52.09 20.69
C LEU A 22 20.95 51.72 19.88
N ALA A 23 20.62 52.53 18.86
CA ALA A 23 19.63 52.17 17.85
C ALA A 23 20.19 51.05 16.95
N GLY A 24 20.12 49.81 17.44
CA GLY A 24 20.49 48.64 16.66
C GLY A 24 19.51 48.41 15.52
N CYS A 25 20.01 48.34 14.28
CA CYS A 25 19.24 47.94 13.11
C CYS A 25 18.84 46.46 13.22
N SER A 26 17.70 46.19 13.88
CA SER A 26 17.08 44.87 13.90
C SER A 26 16.43 44.60 12.53
N SER A 27 17.24 44.10 11.61
CA SER A 27 16.78 43.55 10.34
C SER A 27 16.03 42.25 10.62
N ALA A 28 14.73 42.36 10.92
CA ALA A 28 13.87 41.19 11.02
C ALA A 28 13.91 40.41 9.69
N PRO A 29 14.13 39.08 9.70
CA PRO A 29 13.97 38.30 8.48
C PRO A 29 12.53 38.49 7.97
N PRO A 30 12.31 38.57 6.64
CA PRO A 30 10.97 38.66 6.11
C PRO A 30 10.16 37.47 6.65
N PRO A 31 8.86 37.65 6.97
CA PRO A 31 8.05 36.54 7.44
C PRO A 31 8.11 35.45 6.38
N VAL A 32 8.76 34.34 6.72
CA VAL A 32 8.79 33.16 5.86
C VAL A 32 7.33 32.79 5.67
N GLN A 33 6.81 33.10 4.47
CA GLN A 33 5.46 32.70 4.10
C GLN A 33 5.45 31.19 4.31
N ARG A 34 4.68 30.73 5.29
CA ARG A 34 4.31 29.32 5.36
C ARG A 34 3.56 29.07 4.06
N LEU A 35 4.29 28.61 3.05
CA LEU A 35 3.76 27.94 1.87
C LEU A 35 2.75 26.97 2.43
N ALA A 36 1.47 27.31 2.23
CA ALA A 36 0.37 26.57 2.79
C ALA A 36 0.51 25.18 2.20
N HIS A 37 1.07 24.26 2.98
CA HIS A 37 1.25 22.89 2.56
C HIS A 37 -0.14 22.44 2.17
N HIS A 38 -0.34 22.16 0.89
CA HIS A 38 -1.59 21.64 0.40
C HIS A 38 -1.89 20.44 1.30
N ARG A 39 -2.90 20.58 2.16
CA ARG A 39 -3.45 19.43 2.88
C ARG A 39 -3.85 18.51 1.75
N GLY A 40 -3.12 17.41 1.56
CA GLY A 40 -3.40 16.44 0.51
C GLY A 40 -4.80 15.92 0.71
N GLN A 41 -5.77 16.57 0.06
CA GLN A 41 -7.18 16.27 0.21
C GLN A 41 -7.38 14.96 -0.52
N VAL A 42 -7.63 13.91 0.26
CA VAL A 42 -8.15 12.66 -0.27
C VAL A 42 -9.41 13.01 -1.04
N ASP A 43 -9.50 12.53 -2.28
CA ASP A 43 -10.68 12.71 -3.12
C ASP A 43 -11.92 12.20 -2.35
N PRO A 44 -12.96 13.06 -2.16
CA PRO A 44 -14.15 12.72 -1.38
C PRO A 44 -14.82 11.40 -1.80
N ARG A 45 -14.64 10.94 -3.05
CA ARG A 45 -15.23 9.68 -3.54
C ARG A 45 -14.74 8.41 -2.82
N TYR A 46 -13.69 8.48 -2.00
CA TYR A 46 -13.24 7.36 -1.17
C TYR A 46 -13.82 7.38 0.25
N GLY A 47 -14.44 8.49 0.68
CA GLY A 47 -15.14 8.60 1.97
C GLY A 47 -14.26 8.48 3.22
N VAL A 48 -12.93 8.60 3.10
CA VAL A 48 -11.99 8.39 4.21
C VAL A 48 -10.95 9.52 4.30
N ALA A 49 -10.61 9.91 5.52
CA ALA A 49 -9.56 10.88 5.79
C ALA A 49 -8.16 10.24 5.65
N PRO A 50 -7.12 11.00 5.26
CA PRO A 50 -5.75 10.50 5.27
C PRO A 50 -5.27 10.27 6.71
N SER A 51 -4.45 9.25 6.91
CA SER A 51 -3.89 8.93 8.23
C SER A 51 -3.02 10.07 8.80
N PRO A 52 -2.90 10.18 10.14
CA PRO A 52 -2.00 11.16 10.75
C PRO A 52 -0.56 10.98 10.27
N ARG A 53 0.10 12.11 9.99
CA ARG A 53 1.55 12.17 9.85
C ARG A 53 2.16 12.23 11.25
N VAL A 54 3.05 11.30 11.54
CA VAL A 54 3.70 11.07 12.84
C VAL A 54 5.22 11.22 12.80
N VAL A 55 5.81 11.33 11.59
CA VAL A 55 7.23 11.63 11.34
C VAL A 55 7.33 12.71 10.26
N ALA A 56 8.26 13.65 10.39
CA ALA A 56 8.50 14.70 9.41
C ALA A 56 9.38 14.21 8.24
N ASP A 57 9.36 14.94 7.11
CA ASP A 57 10.31 14.66 6.02
C ASP A 57 11.75 14.92 6.50
N GLY A 58 12.63 13.91 6.37
CA GLY A 58 14.03 13.98 6.81
C GLY A 58 14.32 13.41 8.20
N GLU A 59 13.29 13.07 8.98
CA GLU A 59 13.45 12.35 10.25
C GLU A 59 13.54 10.83 10.02
N PRO A 60 14.27 10.07 10.86
CA PRO A 60 14.36 8.62 10.74
C PRO A 60 12.99 7.95 11.01
N VAL A 61 12.45 7.26 10.01
CA VAL A 61 11.16 6.57 10.14
C VAL A 61 11.32 5.27 10.94
N PRO A 62 10.59 5.07 12.06
CA PRO A 62 10.69 3.85 12.86
C PRO A 62 10.22 2.64 12.05
N ARG A 63 10.99 1.56 12.15
CA ARG A 63 10.70 0.29 11.47
C ARG A 63 9.77 -0.58 12.32
N GLY A 64 8.83 -1.27 11.66
CA GLY A 64 7.85 -2.13 12.31
C GLY A 64 6.82 -1.37 13.16
N GLY A 65 6.34 -2.02 14.22
CA GLY A 65 5.36 -1.45 15.16
C GLY A 65 3.89 -1.55 14.71
N GLY A 66 3.63 -2.18 13.56
CA GLY A 66 2.27 -2.52 13.12
C GLY A 66 1.72 -3.79 13.76
N SER A 67 0.47 -4.12 13.43
CA SER A 67 -0.23 -5.33 13.84
C SER A 67 -0.47 -6.29 12.67
N TYR A 68 -0.58 -7.58 12.97
CA TYR A 68 -1.04 -8.55 11.97
C TYR A 68 -2.55 -8.38 11.70
N MET A 69 -2.95 -8.27 10.44
CA MET A 69 -4.38 -8.31 10.04
C MET A 69 -4.61 -8.77 8.60
N VAL A 70 -5.62 -9.63 8.43
CA VAL A 70 -6.34 -9.79 7.15
C VAL A 70 -7.36 -8.67 7.02
N GLY A 71 -8.18 -8.47 8.06
CA GLY A 71 -9.28 -7.51 8.06
C GLY A 71 -10.57 -8.11 7.49
N LYS A 72 -11.69 -7.43 7.77
CA LYS A 72 -13.01 -7.80 7.23
C LYS A 72 -13.16 -7.28 5.78
N PRO A 73 -14.10 -7.82 4.99
CA PRO A 73 -14.48 -7.20 3.72
C PRO A 73 -14.89 -5.73 3.91
N TYR A 74 -14.51 -4.89 2.97
CA TYR A 74 -14.71 -3.44 3.05
C TYR A 74 -14.99 -2.84 1.67
N GLN A 75 -15.59 -1.65 1.60
CA GLN A 75 -15.99 -1.01 0.35
C GLN A 75 -15.29 0.34 0.19
N ILE A 76 -14.74 0.61 -1.00
CA ILE A 76 -14.16 1.91 -1.39
C ILE A 76 -14.67 2.27 -2.79
N ALA A 77 -15.14 3.51 -2.98
CA ALA A 77 -15.70 4.00 -4.26
C ALA A 77 -16.72 3.03 -4.90
N GLY A 78 -17.62 2.45 -4.08
CA GLY A 78 -18.63 1.48 -4.51
C GLY A 78 -18.13 0.04 -4.70
N ARG A 79 -16.82 -0.21 -4.80
CA ARG A 79 -16.25 -1.55 -4.99
C ARG A 79 -15.94 -2.23 -3.66
N THR A 80 -16.44 -3.45 -3.48
CA THR A 80 -16.13 -4.30 -2.32
C THR A 80 -14.84 -5.07 -2.52
N TYR A 81 -14.01 -5.09 -1.50
CA TYR A 81 -12.74 -5.80 -1.41
C TYR A 81 -12.83 -6.88 -0.33
N TYR A 82 -12.26 -8.05 -0.63
CA TYR A 82 -12.27 -9.22 0.24
C TYR A 82 -10.83 -9.62 0.56
N PRO A 83 -10.26 -9.13 1.68
CA PRO A 83 -8.97 -9.58 2.15
C PRO A 83 -8.95 -11.10 2.40
N SER A 84 -7.81 -11.74 2.12
CA SER A 84 -7.60 -13.18 2.25
C SER A 84 -6.25 -13.46 2.89
N GLU A 85 -6.18 -14.54 3.69
CA GLU A 85 -4.95 -15.07 4.27
C GLU A 85 -3.96 -15.57 3.19
N ARG A 86 -4.49 -16.04 2.06
CA ARG A 86 -3.72 -16.60 0.93
C ARG A 86 -4.32 -16.09 -0.38
N PRO A 87 -3.98 -14.87 -0.82
CA PRO A 87 -4.46 -14.34 -2.09
C PRO A 87 -3.73 -15.00 -3.26
N ASN A 88 -4.45 -15.17 -4.36
CA ASN A 88 -3.89 -15.71 -5.60
C ASN A 88 -2.90 -14.73 -6.25
N SER A 89 -1.99 -15.27 -7.08
CA SER A 89 -1.18 -14.46 -8.00
C SER A 89 -2.09 -13.58 -8.87
N SER A 90 -1.65 -12.35 -9.15
CA SER A 90 -2.36 -11.42 -10.03
C SER A 90 -1.42 -10.70 -11.00
N ILE A 91 -1.97 -10.21 -12.10
CA ILE A 91 -1.29 -9.36 -13.07
C ILE A 91 -2.11 -8.09 -13.24
N GLY A 92 -1.45 -6.93 -13.20
CA GLY A 92 -2.11 -5.64 -13.36
C GLY A 92 -1.13 -4.47 -13.39
N LEU A 93 -1.63 -3.25 -13.25
CA LEU A 93 -0.78 -2.07 -13.14
C LEU A 93 -0.32 -1.86 -11.69
N ALA A 94 0.96 -1.54 -11.50
CA ALA A 94 1.48 -0.96 -10.29
C ALA A 94 1.79 0.53 -10.50
N SER A 95 1.70 1.32 -9.42
CA SER A 95 2.29 2.67 -9.35
C SER A 95 3.11 2.81 -8.05
N TRP A 96 3.57 4.01 -7.70
CA TRP A 96 4.44 4.22 -6.54
C TRP A 96 4.04 5.43 -5.69
N TYR A 97 4.16 5.33 -4.37
CA TYR A 97 3.73 6.34 -3.40
C TYR A 97 4.58 7.61 -3.42
N GLY A 98 3.93 8.75 -3.64
CA GLY A 98 4.55 10.08 -3.59
C GLY A 98 4.94 10.58 -2.19
N SER A 99 5.56 11.75 -2.13
CA SER A 99 6.04 12.41 -0.90
C SER A 99 4.99 12.58 0.21
N ASP A 100 3.72 12.80 -0.18
CA ASP A 100 2.64 13.18 0.75
C ASP A 100 2.33 12.10 1.79
N PHE A 101 2.71 10.85 1.51
CA PHE A 101 2.54 9.67 2.38
C PHE A 101 3.61 9.52 3.44
N HIS A 102 4.80 10.07 3.19
CA HIS A 102 5.96 9.85 4.06
C HIS A 102 5.63 10.23 5.51
N GLY A 103 6.08 9.41 6.45
CA GLY A 103 5.85 9.62 7.87
C GLY A 103 4.39 9.47 8.32
N ARG A 104 3.45 9.03 7.47
CA ARG A 104 2.06 8.72 7.88
C ARG A 104 1.91 7.27 8.30
N ARG A 105 0.89 6.97 9.12
CA ARG A 105 0.53 5.58 9.43
C ARG A 105 -0.09 4.87 8.23
N THR A 106 0.39 3.65 7.97
CA THR A 106 -0.23 2.67 7.08
C THR A 106 -1.47 2.05 7.73
N ALA A 107 -2.23 1.28 6.96
CA ALA A 107 -3.39 0.54 7.45
C ALA A 107 -3.06 -0.43 8.61
N ASN A 108 -1.88 -1.05 8.64
CA ASN A 108 -1.51 -1.98 9.72
C ASN A 108 -0.88 -1.28 10.95
N GLY A 109 -0.63 0.03 10.88
CA GLY A 109 -0.07 0.84 11.97
C GLY A 109 1.42 1.16 11.87
N GLU A 110 2.16 0.53 10.95
CA GLU A 110 3.53 0.93 10.60
C GLU A 110 3.57 2.36 10.06
N VAL A 111 4.73 3.03 10.11
CA VAL A 111 4.92 4.34 9.49
C VAL A 111 5.46 4.15 8.07
N PHE A 112 4.79 4.74 7.08
CA PHE A 112 5.23 4.65 5.69
C PHE A 112 6.50 5.48 5.46
N ASP A 113 7.51 4.82 4.92
CA ASP A 113 8.74 5.44 4.42
C ASP A 113 8.82 5.23 2.90
N ARG A 114 9.16 6.30 2.17
CA ARG A 114 9.27 6.28 0.70
C ARG A 114 10.54 5.56 0.24
N GLU A 115 11.55 5.48 1.12
CA GLU A 115 12.85 4.85 0.88
C GLU A 115 12.90 3.37 1.32
N SER A 116 11.90 2.90 2.09
CA SER A 116 11.75 1.49 2.49
C SER A 116 11.36 0.57 1.32
N ILE A 117 11.56 -0.74 1.46
CA ILE A 117 11.17 -1.76 0.47
C ILE A 117 9.73 -2.22 0.72
N SER A 118 8.79 -1.27 0.66
CA SER A 118 7.38 -1.46 1.04
C SER A 118 6.37 -1.27 -0.11
N ALA A 119 5.14 -1.74 0.11
CA ALA A 119 4.02 -1.66 -0.81
C ALA A 119 2.65 -1.77 -0.11
N ALA A 120 1.60 -1.41 -0.85
CA ALA A 120 0.20 -1.63 -0.50
C ALA A 120 -0.47 -2.61 -1.47
N HIS A 121 -1.36 -3.45 -0.92
CA HIS A 121 -2.23 -4.31 -1.72
C HIS A 121 -3.66 -4.32 -1.13
N PRO A 122 -4.73 -4.35 -1.94
CA PRO A 122 -6.09 -4.21 -1.43
C PRO A 122 -6.53 -5.39 -0.53
N THR A 123 -6.02 -6.60 -0.77
CA THR A 123 -6.55 -7.84 -0.17
C THR A 123 -5.52 -8.79 0.42
N MET A 124 -4.23 -8.42 0.49
CA MET A 124 -3.20 -9.27 1.13
C MET A 124 -3.29 -9.22 2.65
N PRO A 125 -2.86 -10.25 3.38
CA PRO A 125 -2.65 -10.13 4.82
C PRO A 125 -1.53 -9.11 5.07
N LEU A 126 -1.60 -8.36 6.17
CA LEU A 126 -0.59 -7.36 6.53
C LEU A 126 0.03 -7.69 7.89
N PRO A 127 1.35 -7.51 8.08
CA PRO A 127 2.33 -7.34 7.02
C PRO A 127 2.61 -8.70 6.31
N SER A 128 2.90 -8.65 5.02
CA SER A 128 3.29 -9.84 4.24
C SER A 128 4.43 -9.54 3.27
N TYR A 129 4.97 -10.59 2.65
CA TYR A 129 5.88 -10.49 1.51
C TYR A 129 5.15 -10.80 0.21
N ALA A 130 5.38 -9.97 -0.80
CA ALA A 130 4.96 -10.23 -2.17
C ALA A 130 6.17 -10.18 -3.10
N ARG A 131 6.25 -11.10 -4.06
CA ARG A 131 7.15 -10.95 -5.20
C ARG A 131 6.48 -10.06 -6.23
N VAL A 132 7.16 -9.00 -6.63
CA VAL A 132 6.79 -8.17 -7.77
C VAL A 132 7.74 -8.48 -8.91
N THR A 133 7.21 -8.62 -10.12
CA THR A 133 7.99 -8.74 -11.37
C THR A 133 7.46 -7.73 -12.36
N ASN A 134 8.29 -6.77 -12.79
CA ASN A 134 7.98 -5.84 -13.86
C ASN A 134 8.02 -6.58 -15.20
N LEU A 135 6.88 -6.68 -15.89
CA LEU A 135 6.74 -7.50 -17.10
C LEU A 135 7.35 -6.85 -18.34
N ARG A 136 7.84 -5.60 -18.26
CA ARG A 136 8.51 -4.89 -19.37
C ARG A 136 10.01 -5.17 -19.43
N ASN A 137 10.67 -5.28 -18.28
CA ASN A 137 12.13 -5.41 -18.17
C ASN A 137 12.57 -6.65 -17.36
N HIS A 138 11.61 -7.50 -16.97
CA HIS A 138 11.79 -8.73 -16.20
C HIS A 138 12.41 -8.58 -14.80
N ARG A 139 12.69 -7.34 -14.35
CA ARG A 139 13.17 -7.06 -12.99
C ARG A 139 12.19 -7.57 -11.95
N SER A 140 12.70 -8.26 -10.95
CA SER A 140 11.91 -8.82 -9.86
C SER A 140 12.54 -8.53 -8.51
N MET A 141 11.69 -8.29 -7.51
CA MET A 141 12.06 -7.99 -6.12
C MET A 141 10.97 -8.54 -5.19
N ILE A 142 11.34 -8.96 -3.97
CA ILE A 142 10.41 -9.22 -2.88
C ILE A 142 10.19 -7.92 -2.10
N VAL A 143 8.94 -7.56 -1.81
CA VAL A 143 8.56 -6.33 -1.11
C VAL A 143 7.69 -6.62 0.10
N ARG A 144 7.78 -5.77 1.12
CA ARG A 144 6.91 -5.80 2.31
C ARG A 144 5.57 -5.14 1.99
N VAL A 145 4.48 -5.87 2.10
CA VAL A 145 3.13 -5.33 1.97
C VAL A 145 2.60 -5.00 3.37
N ASN A 146 2.55 -3.71 3.73
CA ASN A 146 2.11 -3.24 5.06
C ASN A 146 0.88 -2.31 5.02
N ASP A 147 0.40 -1.95 3.82
CA ASP A 147 -0.69 -0.99 3.64
C ASP A 147 -1.82 -1.47 2.70
N ARG A 148 -2.93 -0.72 2.67
CA ARG A 148 -4.16 -1.04 1.93
C ARG A 148 -4.34 -0.12 0.71
N GLY A 149 -4.84 -0.70 -0.38
CA GLY A 149 -4.99 -0.03 -1.68
C GLY A 149 -4.04 -0.64 -2.72
N PRO A 150 -3.98 -0.10 -3.95
CA PRO A 150 -4.68 1.07 -4.48
C PRO A 150 -6.14 0.79 -4.88
N TYR A 151 -6.90 1.86 -5.14
CA TYR A 151 -8.33 1.79 -5.48
C TYR A 151 -8.70 2.43 -6.83
N HIS A 152 -7.73 2.94 -7.60
CA HIS A 152 -7.97 3.72 -8.84
C HIS A 152 -7.18 3.17 -10.02
N GLY A 153 -7.68 3.40 -11.24
CA GLY A 153 -6.96 3.08 -12.49
C GLY A 153 -6.73 1.58 -12.72
N GLY A 154 -7.54 0.71 -12.11
CA GLY A 154 -7.37 -0.75 -12.22
C GLY A 154 -6.06 -1.29 -11.64
N ARG A 155 -5.34 -0.49 -10.84
CA ARG A 155 -4.05 -0.87 -10.25
C ARG A 155 -4.23 -2.00 -9.23
N VAL A 156 -3.25 -2.89 -9.17
CA VAL A 156 -3.18 -4.02 -8.21
C VAL A 156 -2.30 -3.72 -7.01
N MET A 157 -1.31 -2.83 -7.14
CA MET A 157 -0.33 -2.54 -6.09
C MET A 157 0.20 -1.10 -6.21
N ASP A 158 0.46 -0.44 -5.08
CA ASP A 158 1.22 0.81 -5.02
C ASP A 158 2.48 0.53 -4.17
N VAL A 159 3.67 0.71 -4.74
CA VAL A 159 4.96 0.42 -4.08
C VAL A 159 5.60 1.70 -3.51
N SER A 160 6.68 1.60 -2.75
CA SER A 160 7.49 2.76 -2.37
C SER A 160 8.24 3.37 -3.57
N GLN A 161 8.79 4.58 -3.40
CA GLN A 161 9.62 5.21 -4.44
C GLN A 161 10.86 4.35 -4.74
N ARG A 162 11.54 3.88 -3.69
CA ARG A 162 12.74 3.03 -3.79
C ARG A 162 12.49 1.74 -4.58
N VAL A 163 11.34 1.09 -4.38
CA VAL A 163 10.95 -0.11 -5.15
C VAL A 163 10.72 0.22 -6.62
N ALA A 164 10.07 1.34 -6.92
CA ALA A 164 9.81 1.76 -8.29
C ALA A 164 11.07 2.16 -9.06
N GLU A 165 12.10 2.66 -8.36
CA GLU A 165 13.43 2.88 -8.90
C GLU A 165 14.13 1.55 -9.17
N ALA A 166 14.15 0.63 -8.20
CA ALA A 166 14.79 -0.67 -8.32
C ALA A 166 14.21 -1.54 -9.45
N LEU A 167 12.89 -1.54 -9.60
CA LEU A 167 12.15 -2.22 -10.68
C LEU A 167 12.11 -1.42 -12.00
N ASP A 168 12.77 -0.25 -12.07
CA ASP A 168 12.88 0.62 -13.25
C ASP A 168 11.51 0.96 -13.87
N PHE A 169 10.67 1.63 -13.08
CA PHE A 169 9.46 2.31 -13.58
C PHE A 169 9.13 3.65 -12.88
N HIS A 170 9.92 4.09 -11.90
CA HIS A 170 9.73 5.36 -11.19
C HIS A 170 9.46 6.54 -12.15
N ARG A 171 10.34 6.72 -13.16
CA ARG A 171 10.23 7.78 -14.20
C ARG A 171 9.01 7.65 -15.12
N VAL A 172 8.47 6.44 -15.28
CA VAL A 172 7.27 6.16 -16.11
C VAL A 172 5.99 6.31 -15.28
N GLY A 173 6.09 6.32 -13.94
CA GLY A 173 4.97 6.42 -13.00
C GLY A 173 4.23 5.10 -12.76
N THR A 174 4.12 4.25 -13.78
CA THR A 174 3.45 2.94 -13.69
C THR A 174 4.19 1.85 -14.46
N ALA A 175 3.95 0.59 -14.07
CA ALA A 175 4.38 -0.59 -14.80
C ALA A 175 3.30 -1.67 -14.77
N ARG A 176 3.27 -2.54 -15.79
CA ARG A 176 2.48 -3.78 -15.74
C ARG A 176 3.31 -4.83 -15.01
N VAL A 177 2.81 -5.33 -13.89
CA VAL A 177 3.52 -6.25 -13.00
C VAL A 177 2.77 -7.56 -12.84
N LYS A 178 3.51 -8.64 -12.53
CA LYS A 178 3.00 -9.82 -11.83
C LYS A 178 3.26 -9.67 -10.34
N VAL A 179 2.28 -10.03 -9.52
CA VAL A 179 2.36 -10.01 -8.05
C VAL A 179 2.03 -11.41 -7.53
N ASP A 180 3.00 -12.06 -6.88
CA ASP A 180 2.81 -13.35 -6.19
C ASP A 180 2.86 -13.14 -4.66
N TYR A 181 1.95 -13.75 -3.91
CA TYR A 181 2.08 -13.86 -2.45
C TYR A 181 3.22 -14.83 -2.08
N VAL A 182 4.09 -14.42 -1.16
CA VAL A 182 5.25 -15.23 -0.72
C VAL A 182 5.05 -15.76 0.70
N GLY A 183 4.50 -14.97 1.61
CA GLY A 183 4.24 -15.39 2.99
C GLY A 183 4.00 -14.20 3.93
N HIS A 184 3.87 -14.47 5.24
CA HIS A 184 3.79 -13.43 6.26
C HIS A 184 5.16 -12.75 6.44
N ALA A 185 5.16 -11.47 6.80
CA ALA A 185 6.36 -10.72 7.11
C ALA A 185 6.51 -10.53 8.63
N SER A 186 7.74 -10.30 9.10
CA SER A 186 8.00 -10.04 10.52
C SER A 186 7.37 -8.71 10.96
N LEU A 187 6.81 -8.64 12.18
CA LEU A 187 6.31 -7.38 12.74
C LEU A 187 7.42 -6.37 13.08
N ALA A 188 8.69 -6.79 13.07
CA ALA A 188 9.85 -5.92 13.33
C ALA A 188 10.14 -4.91 12.18
N GLY A 189 9.77 -5.23 10.93
CA GLY A 189 9.92 -4.33 9.77
C GLY A 189 11.36 -3.89 9.45
N SER A 190 12.37 -4.59 9.96
CA SER A 190 13.80 -4.35 9.71
C SER A 190 14.33 -5.18 8.53
N ASP A 191 13.50 -5.35 7.49
CA ASP A 191 13.67 -6.28 6.38
C ASP A 191 14.22 -5.61 5.10
N ASP A 192 14.25 -4.27 5.02
CA ASP A 192 14.66 -3.48 3.86
C ASP A 192 15.94 -3.96 3.14
N GLU A 193 17.05 -4.16 3.86
CA GLU A 193 18.33 -4.56 3.26
C GLU A 193 18.23 -5.97 2.62
N THR A 194 17.56 -6.90 3.32
CA THR A 194 17.35 -8.27 2.83
C THR A 194 16.43 -8.27 1.60
N LEU A 195 15.36 -7.46 1.62
CA LEU A 195 14.43 -7.32 0.51
C LEU A 195 15.09 -6.66 -0.72
N LEU A 196 15.91 -5.62 -0.51
CA LEU A 196 16.68 -4.98 -1.57
C LEU A 196 17.65 -5.97 -2.23
N ALA A 197 18.32 -6.81 -1.45
CA ALA A 197 19.21 -7.88 -1.93
C ALA A 197 18.48 -8.98 -2.73
N THR A 198 17.14 -9.03 -2.74
CA THR A 198 16.40 -9.96 -3.62
C THR A 198 16.24 -9.45 -5.06
N LEU A 199 16.57 -8.19 -5.33
CA LEU A 199 16.48 -7.58 -6.67
C LEU A 199 17.31 -8.37 -7.68
N ARG A 200 16.69 -8.75 -8.79
CA ARG A 200 17.37 -9.39 -9.93
C ARG A 200 16.67 -9.14 -11.25
N ASP A 201 17.36 -9.32 -12.36
CA ASP A 201 16.87 -9.24 -13.74
C ASP A 201 17.02 -10.57 -14.53
N ASP A 202 17.57 -11.61 -13.91
CA ASP A 202 17.76 -12.95 -14.47
C ASP A 202 16.60 -13.94 -14.18
N GLY A 203 15.62 -13.54 -13.35
CA GLY A 203 14.49 -14.41 -13.01
C GLY A 203 13.59 -13.90 -11.88
N PRO A 204 12.68 -14.76 -11.37
CA PRO A 204 11.81 -14.42 -10.25
C PRO A 204 12.62 -14.23 -8.97
N ALA A 205 12.36 -13.15 -8.22
CA ALA A 205 12.99 -12.95 -6.92
C ALA A 205 12.64 -14.09 -5.93
N THR A 206 13.57 -14.38 -5.02
CA THR A 206 13.41 -15.40 -3.97
C THR A 206 13.91 -14.84 -2.65
N LEU A 207 13.19 -15.12 -1.56
CA LEU A 207 13.59 -14.77 -0.21
C LEU A 207 14.20 -16.02 0.46
N PRO A 208 15.45 -15.97 0.95
CA PRO A 208 16.04 -17.10 1.67
C PRO A 208 15.18 -17.53 2.86
N GLY A 209 15.04 -18.84 3.07
CA GLY A 209 14.26 -19.39 4.18
C GLY A 209 12.73 -19.41 4.00
N VAL A 210 12.18 -18.79 2.95
CA VAL A 210 10.74 -18.89 2.63
C VAL A 210 10.55 -19.70 1.34
N ALA A 211 10.05 -20.93 1.49
CA ALA A 211 9.74 -21.79 0.36
C ALA A 211 8.68 -21.14 -0.54
N PRO A 212 8.86 -21.13 -1.88
CA PRO A 212 7.91 -20.51 -2.78
C PRO A 212 6.56 -21.26 -2.73
N VAL A 213 5.46 -20.50 -2.69
CA VAL A 213 4.11 -21.06 -2.86
C VAL A 213 3.95 -21.53 -4.31
N MET A 214 4.21 -22.83 -4.54
CA MET A 214 4.10 -23.44 -5.86
C MET A 214 2.62 -23.65 -6.23
N VAL A 215 2.12 -22.88 -7.20
CA VAL A 215 0.81 -23.12 -7.80
C VAL A 215 0.93 -24.28 -8.78
N ALA A 216 0.49 -25.47 -8.36
CA ALA A 216 0.46 -26.65 -9.21
C ALA A 216 -0.63 -26.52 -10.28
N SER A 217 -0.25 -26.10 -11.48
CA SER A 217 -1.12 -26.18 -12.66
C SER A 217 -1.31 -27.65 -13.05
N ARG A 218 -2.46 -28.25 -12.71
CA ARG A 218 -2.86 -29.54 -13.30
C ARG A 218 -3.26 -29.30 -14.76
N PRO A 219 -2.61 -29.94 -15.75
CA PRO A 219 -3.19 -30.04 -17.08
C PRO A 219 -4.37 -31.02 -17.01
N GLU A 220 -5.57 -30.53 -17.31
CA GLU A 220 -6.74 -31.38 -17.49
C GLU A 220 -6.49 -32.34 -18.67
N PRO A 221 -6.69 -33.67 -18.52
CA PRO A 221 -6.50 -34.59 -19.61
C PRO A 221 -7.59 -34.40 -20.66
N VAL A 222 -7.19 -33.95 -21.85
CA VAL A 222 -8.07 -33.92 -23.03
C VAL A 222 -8.56 -35.34 -23.30
N ARG A 223 -9.84 -35.59 -23.02
CA ARG A 223 -10.49 -36.87 -23.33
C ARG A 223 -10.71 -36.98 -24.83
N THR A 224 -9.74 -37.55 -25.54
CA THR A 224 -9.93 -38.02 -26.91
C THR A 224 -10.96 -39.14 -26.91
N ALA A 225 -12.19 -38.86 -27.33
CA ALA A 225 -13.23 -39.86 -27.46
C ALA A 225 -12.90 -40.76 -28.67
N MET A 226 -12.47 -41.99 -28.41
CA MET A 226 -12.31 -43.02 -29.44
C MET A 226 -13.56 -43.90 -29.44
N LEU A 227 -14.19 -44.02 -30.61
CA LEU A 227 -15.36 -44.87 -30.83
C LEU A 227 -14.91 -46.33 -30.96
N GLU A 228 -15.26 -47.19 -30.00
CA GLU A 228 -15.16 -48.64 -30.17
C GLU A 228 -16.49 -49.34 -29.80
N THR A 229 -16.92 -50.21 -30.71
CA THR A 229 -18.24 -50.87 -30.72
C THR A 229 -18.22 -52.13 -29.85
N PRO A 230 -19.23 -52.39 -29.00
CA PRO A 230 -19.29 -53.62 -28.22
C PRO A 230 -19.67 -54.83 -29.09
N ARG A 231 -18.81 -55.86 -29.10
CA ARG A 231 -19.12 -57.20 -29.62
C ARG A 231 -19.61 -58.09 -28.48
N ALA A 232 -20.70 -58.82 -28.69
CA ALA A 232 -21.35 -59.63 -27.67
C ALA A 232 -20.94 -61.11 -27.71
N GLU A 233 -20.70 -61.70 -26.54
CA GLU A 233 -20.87 -63.11 -26.16
C GLU A 233 -20.51 -63.27 -24.66
N ARG A 234 -21.00 -64.20 -23.85
CA ARG A 234 -22.27 -64.94 -23.66
C ARG A 234 -21.99 -65.90 -22.47
N VAL A 235 -22.67 -65.70 -21.35
CA VAL A 235 -23.12 -66.72 -20.36
C VAL A 235 -22.12 -67.75 -19.80
N SER A 236 -21.95 -67.76 -18.47
CA SER A 236 -22.22 -68.97 -17.66
C SER A 236 -22.62 -68.63 -16.21
N ILE A 237 -23.50 -69.45 -15.65
CA ILE A 237 -24.26 -69.24 -14.40
C ILE A 237 -23.71 -70.14 -13.28
N SER A 238 -23.79 -69.69 -12.03
CA SER A 238 -24.00 -70.58 -10.87
C SER A 238 -24.62 -69.86 -9.67
N ARG A 239 -25.56 -70.54 -9.01
CA ARG A 239 -26.15 -70.23 -7.67
C ARG A 239 -25.08 -70.49 -6.59
N ARG A 240 -25.15 -70.06 -5.31
CA ARG A 240 -26.23 -69.77 -4.35
C ARG A 240 -25.85 -68.55 -3.47
N ASP A 241 -26.53 -68.16 -2.37
CA ASP A 241 -27.94 -67.92 -1.94
C ASP A 241 -27.81 -67.44 -0.45
N GLU A 242 -28.75 -66.66 0.11
CA GLU A 242 -28.81 -66.09 1.50
C GLU A 242 -27.66 -65.13 1.94
N SER A 243 -27.87 -63.97 2.58
CA SER A 243 -29.01 -63.06 2.79
C SER A 243 -28.41 -61.62 3.04
N ASP A 244 -29.06 -60.53 3.47
CA ASP A 244 -30.41 -60.24 3.99
C ASP A 244 -30.79 -58.74 3.82
N GLU A 245 -31.96 -58.32 4.31
CA GLU A 245 -32.44 -56.91 4.39
C GLU A 245 -33.16 -56.67 5.75
N PRO A 246 -33.77 -55.51 6.09
CA PRO A 246 -33.58 -54.12 5.64
C PRO A 246 -33.48 -53.10 6.81
N THR A 247 -33.40 -51.79 6.49
CA THR A 247 -34.46 -50.77 6.85
C THR A 247 -33.93 -49.36 7.18
N ALA A 248 -34.25 -48.40 6.30
CA ALA A 248 -34.71 -47.00 6.52
C ALA A 248 -34.03 -46.04 7.55
N ALA A 249 -34.21 -44.72 7.50
CA ALA A 249 -34.44 -43.73 6.43
C ALA A 249 -34.35 -42.31 7.04
N ALA A 250 -34.21 -41.30 6.17
CA ALA A 250 -34.62 -39.89 6.36
C ALA A 250 -34.12 -39.07 7.59
N ALA A 251 -33.49 -37.92 7.33
CA ALA A 251 -34.15 -36.59 7.40
C ALA A 251 -33.13 -35.43 7.33
N ALA A 252 -33.54 -34.32 6.72
CA ALA A 252 -32.80 -33.05 6.73
C ALA A 252 -33.39 -32.09 7.78
N PRO A 253 -32.68 -31.01 8.13
CA PRO A 253 -33.35 -29.78 8.57
C PRO A 253 -32.91 -28.51 7.82
N THR A 254 -33.86 -27.57 7.75
CA THR A 254 -33.81 -26.24 7.13
C THR A 254 -33.12 -25.17 8.01
N PRO A 255 -32.81 -23.96 7.48
CA PRO A 255 -31.96 -22.97 8.16
C PRO A 255 -32.75 -21.98 9.04
N ALA A 256 -32.06 -21.41 10.04
CA ALA A 256 -32.55 -20.31 10.86
C ALA A 256 -31.72 -19.03 10.66
N SER A 257 -32.39 -17.87 10.70
CA SER A 257 -31.81 -16.55 10.40
C SER A 257 -31.34 -15.82 11.66
N ALA A 258 -30.26 -15.04 11.57
CA ALA A 258 -29.85 -14.09 12.61
C ALA A 258 -29.34 -12.77 11.99
N LYS A 259 -29.97 -11.65 12.41
CA LYS A 259 -29.54 -10.29 12.05
C LYS A 259 -28.24 -9.93 12.77
N ALA A 260 -27.32 -9.23 12.10
CA ALA A 260 -26.16 -8.61 12.73
C ALA A 260 -26.25 -7.07 12.63
N LEU A 261 -26.20 -6.40 13.78
CA LEU A 261 -26.17 -4.95 13.89
C LEU A 261 -24.75 -4.40 13.63
N ALA A 262 -24.67 -3.18 13.09
CA ALA A 262 -23.42 -2.58 12.66
C ALA A 262 -22.49 -2.14 13.82
N THR A 263 -21.18 -2.18 13.56
CA THR A 263 -20.21 -1.08 13.80
C THR A 263 -18.84 -1.52 13.28
N ALA A 264 -18.33 -0.85 12.25
CA ALA A 264 -16.99 -1.10 11.70
C ALA A 264 -16.18 0.20 11.73
N LYS A 265 -15.10 0.22 12.53
CA LYS A 265 -14.09 1.28 12.46
C LYS A 265 -13.32 1.13 11.15
N SER A 266 -13.33 2.15 10.31
CA SER A 266 -12.67 2.19 9.01
C SER A 266 -11.17 2.50 9.12
N ALA A 267 -10.36 1.81 8.31
CA ALA A 267 -8.92 2.09 8.21
C ALA A 267 -8.66 3.30 7.28
N PRO A 268 -7.68 4.17 7.60
CA PRO A 268 -7.35 5.36 6.80
C PRO A 268 -6.56 5.02 5.53
N LEU A 269 -6.68 5.84 4.48
CA LEU A 269 -6.16 5.52 3.13
C LEU A 269 -5.51 6.74 2.41
N PRO A 270 -4.68 6.48 1.38
CA PRO A 270 -3.84 7.49 0.73
C PRO A 270 -4.52 8.43 -0.31
N PRO A 271 -4.21 9.76 -0.38
CA PRO A 271 -4.57 10.67 -1.50
C PRO A 271 -4.22 10.28 -2.95
N SER A 272 -4.86 10.99 -3.87
CA SER A 272 -4.69 10.92 -5.34
C SER A 272 -3.40 11.60 -5.83
N ARG A 273 -2.91 11.24 -7.03
CA ARG A 273 -1.74 11.86 -7.70
C ARG A 273 -2.12 12.52 -9.03
N PRO A 274 -1.36 13.52 -9.51
CA PRO A 274 -1.73 14.36 -10.66
C PRO A 274 -1.46 13.76 -12.05
N PHE A 275 -0.87 12.57 -12.15
CA PHE A 275 -0.55 11.93 -13.43
C PHE A 275 -1.51 10.77 -13.73
N ASP A 276 -2.74 11.13 -14.07
CA ASP A 276 -3.69 10.22 -14.71
C ASP A 276 -3.42 10.23 -16.22
N LEU A 277 -2.52 9.35 -16.69
CA LEU A 277 -2.35 9.09 -18.11
C LEU A 277 -3.56 8.29 -18.60
N GLY A 278 -4.63 9.02 -18.91
CA GLY A 278 -5.89 8.48 -19.39
C GLY A 278 -5.71 7.53 -20.56
N ALA A 279 -6.55 6.48 -20.57
CA ALA A 279 -6.49 5.43 -21.57
C ALA A 279 -6.59 6.01 -23.00
N SER A 280 -5.63 5.60 -23.83
CA SER A 280 -5.44 5.94 -25.25
C SER A 280 -6.72 6.11 -26.07
N SER A 281 -6.95 7.32 -26.58
CA SER A 281 -7.91 7.60 -27.66
C SER A 281 -7.25 7.46 -29.04
N HIS A 282 -7.13 6.22 -29.53
CA HIS A 282 -6.89 6.01 -30.97
C HIS A 282 -8.19 6.30 -31.75
N ALA A 283 -8.40 7.56 -32.10
CA ALA A 283 -9.46 8.00 -33.00
C ALA A 283 -8.90 8.91 -34.10
N ARG A 284 -9.25 8.55 -35.33
CA ARG A 284 -8.81 9.11 -36.62
C ARG A 284 -8.87 10.64 -36.69
N MET A 285 -7.84 11.26 -37.27
CA MET A 285 -8.08 12.26 -38.30
C MET A 285 -6.99 12.20 -39.39
N ARG A 286 -7.40 11.82 -40.60
CA ARG A 286 -6.72 12.22 -41.84
C ARG A 286 -7.41 13.49 -42.35
N GLN A 287 -6.69 14.23 -43.20
CA GLN A 287 -7.20 15.12 -44.26
C GLN A 287 -7.29 16.64 -43.96
N ALA A 288 -6.86 17.42 -44.96
CA ALA A 288 -6.82 18.90 -45.11
C ALA A 288 -5.88 19.66 -44.14
N ALA A 289 -5.12 20.68 -44.55
CA ALA A 289 -4.85 21.33 -45.86
C ALA A 289 -3.32 21.58 -45.95
N ASN A 290 -2.64 21.65 -47.11
CA ASN A 290 -2.68 22.68 -48.16
C ASN A 290 -2.53 24.11 -47.65
#